data_AF-M0MTC4-F1
#
_entry.id   AF-M0MTC4-F1
#
_cell.length_a   1.000
_cell.length_b   1.000
_cell.length_c   1.000
_cell.angle_alpha   90.00
_cell.angle_beta   90.00
_cell.angle_gamma   90.00
#
_symmetry.space_group_name_H-M   'P 1'
#
loop_
_entity.id
_entity.type
_entity.pdbx_description
1 polymer ?
#
loop_
_entity_poly.entity_id
_entity_poly.type
_entity_poly.pdbx_seq_one_letter_code
_entity_poly.pdbx_strand_id
1 'polypeptide(L)'
;MHDKGLSTEIDWRDKDARGKPLSSRQRRKMQRLRTWHSRSQTDGTQERNLRHGLGEIDRMASALGLPTSIRETASVVYRRVISENLLIGRSVESVSAAALYAATRQSSSARSLDGIVGVARIDKQSIGRTYRHINRELGLEIEPPDPTNHLPRLCSMLDLSTEIEQQSRELLETAIAAEEISGKNPVGLAAAAVYAGSLLCNEKITQKAVSEAASVSKVTIRNRYQELLDLYEQTQ
;
A
#
# COMPACT_ATOMS: atom_id res chain seq x y z
N MET A 1 4.83 -1.57 26.03
CA MET A 1 3.46 -1.01 26.10
C MET A 1 3.36 -0.19 27.37
N HIS A 2 3.51 1.12 27.24
CA HIS A 2 3.51 2.04 28.37
C HIS A 2 2.06 2.35 28.81
N ASP A 3 1.78 2.15 30.09
CA ASP A 3 0.61 2.57 30.90
C ASP A 3 -0.83 2.19 30.54
N LYS A 4 -1.09 1.16 29.71
CA LYS A 4 -2.46 0.59 29.51
C LYS A 4 -3.56 1.64 29.24
N GLY A 5 -3.23 2.78 28.63
CA GLY A 5 -4.19 3.85 28.32
C GLY A 5 -4.49 4.83 29.46
N LEU A 6 -3.77 4.78 30.59
CA LEU A 6 -3.89 5.76 31.67
C LEU A 6 -2.83 6.86 31.47
N SER A 7 -3.21 8.00 30.90
CA SER A 7 -2.35 9.17 30.90
C SER A 7 -2.49 9.91 32.23
N THR A 8 -1.37 10.15 32.91
CA THR A 8 -1.33 11.16 33.97
C THR A 8 -1.32 12.53 33.29
N GLU A 9 -2.29 13.39 33.59
CA GLU A 9 -2.25 14.82 33.22
C GLU A 9 -2.11 15.66 34.49
N ILE A 10 -1.13 16.56 34.50
CA ILE A 10 -0.97 17.55 35.57
C ILE A 10 -1.63 18.85 35.11
N ASP A 11 -2.85 19.11 35.58
CA ASP A 11 -3.65 20.29 35.21
C ASP A 11 -2.84 21.59 35.34
N TRP A 12 -2.99 22.47 34.35
CA TRP A 12 -2.38 23.80 34.31
C TRP A 12 -3.01 24.74 35.34
N ARG A 13 -4.27 24.50 35.70
CA ARG A 13 -4.98 25.28 36.70
C ARG A 13 -4.30 24.99 38.03
N ASP A 14 -3.66 26.01 38.61
CA ASP A 14 -2.93 25.94 39.89
C ASP A 14 -3.89 25.76 41.09
N LYS A 15 -4.65 24.67 41.06
CA LYS A 15 -5.65 24.29 42.05
C LYS A 15 -5.41 22.86 42.50
N ASP A 16 -5.81 22.55 43.73
CA ASP A 16 -5.81 21.17 44.24
C ASP A 16 -7.04 20.39 43.74
N ALA A 17 -7.11 19.10 44.09
CA ALA A 17 -8.22 18.22 43.73
C ALA A 17 -9.59 18.67 44.32
N ARG A 18 -9.60 19.60 45.28
CA ARG A 18 -10.80 20.19 45.88
C ARG A 18 -11.09 21.59 45.31
N GLY A 19 -10.36 22.03 44.28
CA GLY A 19 -10.54 23.30 43.59
C GLY A 19 -9.93 24.52 44.32
N LYS A 20 -9.20 24.32 45.42
CA LYS A 20 -8.57 25.43 46.17
C LYS A 20 -7.29 25.88 45.47
N PRO A 21 -7.00 27.19 45.41
CA PRO A 21 -5.78 27.69 44.80
C PRO A 21 -4.54 27.21 45.55
N LEU A 22 -3.53 26.76 44.82
CA LEU A 22 -2.26 26.33 45.37
C LEU A 22 -1.51 27.51 45.99
N SER A 23 -0.79 27.26 47.10
CA SER A 23 0.14 28.23 47.67
C SER A 23 1.30 28.52 46.71
N SER A 24 2.00 29.65 46.89
CA SER A 24 3.15 30.03 46.04
C SER A 24 4.27 28.97 46.05
N ARG A 25 4.48 28.26 47.16
CA ARG A 25 5.45 27.15 47.26
C ARG A 25 4.97 25.93 46.46
N GLN A 26 3.68 25.58 46.56
CA GLN A 26 3.09 24.47 45.82
C GLN A 26 3.05 24.74 44.32
N ARG A 27 2.73 25.97 43.88
CA ARG A 27 2.78 26.37 42.46
C ARG A 27 4.16 26.15 41.86
N ARG A 28 5.23 26.60 42.52
CA ARG A 28 6.60 26.36 42.06
C ARG A 28 6.94 24.88 41.96
N LYS A 29 6.48 24.06 42.91
CA LYS A 29 6.63 22.59 42.86
C LYS A 29 5.87 22.00 41.67
N MET A 30 4.61 22.37 41.48
CA MET A 30 3.76 21.89 40.40
C MET A 30 4.27 22.33 39.03
N GLN A 31 4.75 23.56 38.89
CA GLN A 31 5.37 24.05 37.66
C GLN A 31 6.61 23.23 37.29
N ARG A 32 7.50 22.94 38.26
CA ARG A 32 8.63 22.03 38.02
C ARG A 32 8.15 20.64 37.60
N LEU A 33 7.16 20.08 38.30
CA LEU A 33 6.61 18.77 37.97
C LEU A 33 5.98 18.75 36.57
N ARG A 34 5.24 19.78 36.16
CA ARG A 34 4.72 19.91 34.79
C ARG A 34 5.83 19.98 33.76
N THR A 35 6.88 20.77 34.00
CA THR A 35 8.04 20.83 33.10
C THR A 35 8.73 19.48 32.99
N TRP A 36 8.98 18.79 34.10
CA TRP A 36 9.57 17.46 34.09
C TRP A 36 8.68 16.42 33.43
N HIS A 37 7.37 16.46 33.70
CA HIS A 37 6.37 15.58 33.12
C HIS A 37 6.23 15.78 31.62
N SER A 38 6.14 17.02 31.15
CA SER A 38 6.14 17.35 29.72
C SER A 38 7.45 16.97 29.04
N ARG A 39 8.59 17.06 29.74
CA ARG A 39 9.90 16.62 29.22
C ARG A 39 10.06 15.10 29.20
N SER A 40 9.50 14.40 30.19
CA SER A 40 9.46 12.93 30.19
C SER A 40 8.44 12.39 29.20
N GLN A 41 7.39 13.17 28.91
CA GLN A 41 6.40 12.91 27.86
C GLN A 41 6.77 13.53 26.51
N THR A 42 7.91 14.20 26.36
CA THR A 42 8.47 14.45 25.02
C THR A 42 8.98 13.11 24.49
N ASP A 43 8.00 12.29 24.12
CA ASP A 43 8.15 11.09 23.35
C ASP A 43 9.09 11.41 22.20
N GLY A 44 10.16 10.64 22.08
CA GLY A 44 11.07 10.74 20.95
C GLY A 44 10.25 10.75 19.65
N THR A 45 10.78 11.38 18.60
CA THR A 45 10.06 11.48 17.31
C THR A 45 9.51 10.14 16.83
N GLN A 46 10.21 9.04 17.10
CA GLN A 46 9.75 7.67 16.82
C GLN A 46 8.47 7.29 17.57
N GLU A 47 8.32 7.61 18.85
CA GLU A 47 7.14 7.23 19.64
C GLU A 47 5.92 8.10 19.32
N ARG A 48 6.13 9.39 19.00
CA ARG A 48 5.07 10.23 18.43
C ARG A 48 4.57 9.69 17.08
N ASN A 49 5.49 9.33 16.19
CA ASN A 49 5.15 8.72 14.90
C ASN A 49 4.44 7.37 15.09
N LEU A 50 4.89 6.56 16.04
CA LEU A 50 4.26 5.29 16.38
C LEU A 50 2.82 5.47 16.83
N ARG A 51 2.56 6.36 17.81
CA ARG A 51 1.20 6.61 18.29
C ARG A 51 0.31 7.15 17.17
N HIS A 52 0.81 8.09 16.38
CA HIS A 52 0.04 8.68 15.28
C HIS A 52 -0.29 7.64 14.20
N GLY A 53 0.71 6.88 13.72
CA GLY A 53 0.52 5.90 12.65
C GLY A 53 -0.38 4.73 13.05
N LEU A 54 -0.25 4.23 14.29
CA LEU A 54 -1.16 3.19 14.79
C LEU A 54 -2.61 3.70 14.90
N GLY A 55 -2.82 4.95 15.30
CA GLY A 55 -4.14 5.58 15.28
C GLY A 55 -4.73 5.70 13.87
N GLU A 56 -3.90 6.05 12.89
CA GLU A 56 -4.33 6.13 11.49
C GLU A 56 -4.67 4.75 10.89
N ILE A 57 -3.89 3.72 11.22
CA ILE A 57 -4.20 2.33 10.84
C ILE A 57 -5.53 1.90 11.43
N ASP A 58 -5.77 2.18 12.71
CA ASP A 58 -7.02 1.85 13.42
C ASP A 58 -8.24 2.52 12.78
N ARG A 59 -8.11 3.81 12.49
CA ARG A 59 -9.13 4.63 11.80
C ARG A 59 -9.47 4.06 10.43
N MET A 60 -8.46 3.81 9.58
CA MET A 60 -8.66 3.29 8.22
C MET A 60 -9.20 1.86 8.21
N ALA A 61 -8.68 0.98 9.07
CA ALA A 61 -9.15 -0.40 9.18
C ALA A 61 -10.61 -0.47 9.62
N SER A 62 -11.01 0.39 10.56
CA SER A 62 -12.40 0.50 11.01
C SER A 62 -13.32 1.03 9.90
N ALA A 63 -12.89 2.05 9.16
CA ALA A 63 -13.66 2.60 8.03
C ALA A 63 -13.87 1.58 6.90
N LEU A 64 -12.91 0.67 6.69
CA LEU A 64 -12.97 -0.38 5.67
C LEU A 64 -13.60 -1.70 6.17
N GLY A 65 -14.02 -1.76 7.44
CA GLY A 65 -14.57 -2.97 8.05
C GLY A 65 -13.59 -4.15 8.05
N LEU A 66 -12.28 -3.89 8.20
CA LEU A 66 -11.26 -4.94 8.17
C LEU A 66 -11.20 -5.71 9.50
N PRO A 67 -11.01 -7.04 9.47
CA PRO A 67 -10.82 -7.85 10.66
C PRO A 67 -9.64 -7.40 11.53
N THR A 68 -9.72 -7.70 12.83
CA THR A 68 -8.65 -7.39 13.80
C THR A 68 -7.31 -8.00 13.40
N SER A 69 -7.30 -9.20 12.82
CA SER A 69 -6.06 -9.85 12.34
C SER A 69 -5.30 -8.98 11.34
N ILE A 70 -5.99 -8.36 10.38
CA ILE A 70 -5.36 -7.47 9.39
C ILE A 70 -4.81 -6.21 10.06
N ARG A 71 -5.54 -5.66 11.03
CA ARG A 71 -5.12 -4.48 11.80
C ARG A 71 -3.85 -4.76 12.60
N GLU A 72 -3.76 -5.94 13.21
CA GLU A 72 -2.58 -6.39 13.95
C GLU A 72 -1.38 -6.58 13.01
N THR A 73 -1.56 -7.26 11.88
CA THR A 73 -0.51 -7.41 10.86
C THR A 73 -0.02 -6.05 10.35
N ALA A 74 -0.92 -5.12 10.04
CA ALA A 74 -0.56 -3.76 9.63
C ALA A 74 0.25 -3.03 10.73
N SER A 75 -0.14 -3.21 11.99
CA SER A 75 0.57 -2.62 13.14
C SER A 75 1.96 -3.21 13.32
N VAL A 76 2.16 -4.50 13.06
CA VAL A 76 3.47 -5.16 13.07
C VAL A 76 4.35 -4.61 11.95
N VAL A 77 3.82 -4.51 10.72
CA VAL A 77 4.54 -3.92 9.58
C VAL A 77 4.94 -2.48 9.91
N TYR A 78 4.03 -1.66 10.45
CA TYR A 78 4.33 -0.27 10.80
C TYR A 78 5.42 -0.15 11.88
N ARG A 79 5.37 -1.00 12.92
CA ARG A 79 6.41 -1.04 13.96
C ARG A 79 7.78 -1.37 13.37
N ARG A 80 7.83 -2.30 12.40
CA ARG A 80 9.08 -2.63 11.68
C ARG A 80 9.62 -1.44 10.89
N VAL A 81 8.75 -0.71 10.18
CA VAL A 81 9.16 0.53 9.47
C VAL A 81 9.80 1.54 10.43
N ILE A 82 9.24 1.73 11.63
CA ILE A 82 9.81 2.64 12.63
C ILE A 82 11.15 2.11 13.16
N SER A 83 11.26 0.82 13.50
CA SER A 83 12.50 0.25 14.03
C SER A 83 13.65 0.26 13.02
N GLU A 84 13.34 0.07 11.74
CA GLU A 84 14.31 0.11 10.63
C GLU A 84 14.50 1.54 10.07
N ASN A 85 13.88 2.54 10.69
CA ASN A 85 14.01 3.96 10.32
C ASN A 85 13.59 4.30 8.88
N LEU A 86 12.63 3.55 8.32
CA LEU A 86 12.17 3.65 6.94
C LEU A 86 11.12 4.76 6.71
N LEU A 87 10.74 5.48 7.76
CA LEU A 87 9.78 6.59 7.70
C LEU A 87 10.38 7.88 7.13
N ILE A 88 11.70 8.05 7.17
CA ILE A 88 12.37 9.32 6.80
C ILE A 88 11.99 9.74 5.37
N GLY A 89 11.56 11.00 5.23
CA GLY A 89 11.13 11.58 3.96
C GLY A 89 9.72 11.19 3.50
N ARG A 90 8.95 10.48 4.35
CA ARG A 90 7.57 10.05 4.07
C ARG A 90 6.64 10.51 5.18
N SER A 91 5.38 10.79 4.82
CA SER A 91 4.36 11.14 5.82
C SER A 91 3.95 9.90 6.62
N VAL A 92 3.56 10.12 7.87
CA VAL A 92 3.08 9.06 8.77
C VAL A 92 1.86 8.36 8.17
N GLU A 93 0.98 9.14 7.56
CA GLU A 93 -0.26 8.69 6.94
C GLU A 93 0.04 7.82 5.70
N SER A 94 1.06 8.17 4.90
CA SER A 94 1.44 7.42 3.69
C SER A 94 2.01 6.05 4.06
N VAL A 95 2.85 6.01 5.09
CA VAL A 95 3.38 4.78 5.66
C VAL A 95 2.28 3.93 6.29
N SER A 96 1.35 4.55 7.02
CA SER A 96 0.22 3.87 7.65
C SER A 96 -0.70 3.21 6.62
N ALA A 97 -1.04 3.94 5.55
CA ALA A 97 -1.85 3.44 4.45
C ALA A 97 -1.14 2.32 3.68
N ALA A 98 0.17 2.46 3.45
CA ALA A 98 0.99 1.44 2.80
C ALA A 98 1.13 0.15 3.65
N ALA A 99 1.30 0.27 4.97
CA ALA A 99 1.34 -0.86 5.89
C ALA A 99 0.01 -1.61 5.93
N LEU A 100 -1.12 -0.88 5.94
CA LEU A 100 -2.45 -1.46 5.86
C LEU A 100 -2.69 -2.15 4.50
N TYR A 101 -2.24 -1.54 3.41
CA TYR A 101 -2.30 -2.15 2.09
C TYR A 101 -1.48 -3.44 2.03
N ALA A 102 -0.26 -3.44 2.54
CA ALA A 102 0.57 -4.63 2.63
C ALA A 102 -0.12 -5.77 3.42
N ALA A 103 -0.70 -5.45 4.58
CA ALA A 103 -1.40 -6.44 5.41
C ALA A 103 -2.64 -7.03 4.73
N THR A 104 -3.41 -6.21 4.03
CA THR A 104 -4.58 -6.69 3.24
C THR A 104 -4.16 -7.57 2.08
N ARG A 105 -2.99 -7.32 1.46
CA ARG A 105 -2.46 -8.17 0.38
C ARG A 105 -1.85 -9.49 0.88
N GLN A 106 -1.29 -9.52 2.08
CA GLN A 106 -0.79 -10.77 2.70
C GLN A 106 -1.92 -11.69 3.16
N SER A 107 -3.11 -11.13 3.38
CA SER A 107 -4.29 -11.87 3.81
C SER A 107 -5.20 -12.18 2.62
N SER A 108 -6.10 -13.15 2.77
CA SER A 108 -7.13 -13.49 1.77
C SER A 108 -8.18 -12.39 1.50
N SER A 109 -8.04 -11.22 2.14
CA SER A 109 -8.93 -10.06 2.02
C SER A 109 -8.26 -8.92 1.26
N ALA A 110 -7.69 -9.22 0.09
CA ALA A 110 -7.05 -8.23 -0.75
C ALA A 110 -8.05 -7.13 -1.12
N ARG A 111 -7.76 -5.89 -0.71
CA ARG A 111 -8.50 -4.70 -1.12
C ARG A 111 -7.76 -4.02 -2.26
N SER A 112 -8.50 -3.40 -3.18
CA SER A 112 -7.89 -2.56 -4.21
C SER A 112 -7.20 -1.36 -3.55
N LEU A 113 -6.12 -0.90 -4.17
CA LEU A 113 -5.43 0.30 -3.70
C LEU A 113 -6.39 1.51 -3.66
N ASP A 114 -7.32 1.59 -4.62
CA ASP A 114 -8.35 2.64 -4.67
C ASP A 114 -9.28 2.62 -3.46
N GLY A 115 -9.59 1.44 -2.91
CA GLY A 115 -10.36 1.33 -1.68
C GLY A 115 -9.66 1.98 -0.49
N ILE A 116 -8.35 1.84 -0.38
CA ILE A 116 -7.55 2.45 0.69
C ILE A 116 -7.40 3.96 0.48
N VAL A 117 -7.19 4.40 -0.77
CA VAL A 117 -7.11 5.82 -1.12
C VAL A 117 -8.35 6.58 -0.66
N GLY A 118 -9.54 5.97 -0.79
CA GLY A 118 -10.80 6.56 -0.33
C GLY A 118 -10.85 6.94 1.16
N VAL A 119 -10.07 6.28 2.02
CA VAL A 119 -10.04 6.53 3.47
C VAL A 119 -8.73 7.16 3.98
N ALA A 120 -7.63 7.03 3.22
CA ALA A 120 -6.29 7.44 3.60
C ALA A 120 -6.04 8.95 3.48
N ARG A 121 -6.90 9.70 2.76
CA ARG A 121 -6.73 11.15 2.51
C ARG A 121 -5.38 11.53 1.88
N ILE A 122 -4.78 10.61 1.14
CA ILE A 122 -3.49 10.76 0.47
C ILE A 122 -3.63 10.32 -0.97
N ASP A 123 -2.83 10.90 -1.85
CA ASP A 123 -2.79 10.51 -3.25
C ASP A 123 -2.32 9.05 -3.44
N LYS A 124 -2.93 8.39 -4.43
CA LYS A 124 -2.62 7.01 -4.81
C LYS A 124 -1.13 6.80 -5.11
N GLN A 125 -0.46 7.81 -5.66
CA GLN A 125 0.94 7.70 -6.08
C GLN A 125 1.88 7.63 -4.87
N SER A 126 1.64 8.43 -3.84
CA SER A 126 2.38 8.42 -2.58
C SER A 126 2.23 7.07 -1.87
N ILE A 127 1.00 6.56 -1.73
CA ILE A 127 0.76 5.24 -1.10
C ILE A 127 1.46 4.14 -1.91
N GLY A 128 1.32 4.13 -3.23
CA GLY A 128 1.93 3.12 -4.09
C GLY A 128 3.47 3.15 -4.12
N ARG A 129 4.09 4.35 -4.03
CA ARG A 129 5.55 4.50 -3.89
C ARG A 129 6.03 4.01 -2.53
N THR A 130 5.35 4.40 -1.46
CA THR A 130 5.68 4.00 -0.09
C THR A 130 5.51 2.49 0.11
N TYR A 131 4.42 1.91 -0.40
CA TYR A 131 4.19 0.47 -0.38
C TYR A 131 5.32 -0.31 -1.06
N ARG A 132 5.68 0.05 -2.30
CA ARG A 132 6.78 -0.63 -3.01
C ARG A 132 8.11 -0.53 -2.27
N HIS A 133 8.38 0.63 -1.68
CA HIS A 133 9.58 0.80 -0.85
C HIS A 133 9.54 -0.13 0.35
N ILE A 134 8.49 -0.07 1.18
CA ILE A 134 8.34 -0.93 2.37
C ILE A 134 8.40 -2.41 2.00
N ASN A 135 7.74 -2.82 0.92
CA ASN A 135 7.73 -4.21 0.45
C ASN A 135 9.16 -4.71 0.17
N ARG A 136 9.96 -3.88 -0.50
CA ARG A 136 11.34 -4.21 -0.86
C ARG A 136 12.26 -4.19 0.36
N GLU A 137 12.22 -3.14 1.17
CA GLU A 137 13.13 -3.02 2.33
C GLU A 137 12.81 -4.06 3.41
N LEU A 138 11.53 -4.33 3.68
CA LEU A 138 11.12 -5.31 4.69
C LEU A 138 11.08 -6.76 4.18
N GLY A 139 11.31 -6.99 2.88
CA GLY A 139 11.22 -8.29 2.23
C GLY A 139 9.85 -8.94 2.43
N LEU A 140 8.77 -8.17 2.27
CA LEU A 140 7.44 -8.74 2.40
C LEU A 140 7.19 -9.65 1.19
N GLU A 141 6.91 -10.93 1.43
CA GLU A 141 6.59 -11.96 0.42
C GLU A 141 5.21 -11.73 -0.20
N ILE A 142 4.98 -10.53 -0.73
CA ILE A 142 3.76 -10.16 -1.42
C ILE A 142 4.06 -10.23 -2.91
N GLU A 143 3.65 -11.33 -3.53
CA GLU A 143 3.74 -11.55 -4.96
C GLU A 143 3.13 -10.35 -5.73
N PRO A 144 3.75 -9.88 -6.82
CA PRO A 144 3.07 -8.99 -7.75
C PRO A 144 1.72 -9.59 -8.17
N PRO A 145 0.69 -8.77 -8.45
CA PRO A 145 -0.54 -9.29 -9.02
C PRO A 145 -0.23 -10.07 -10.30
N ASP A 146 -0.65 -11.33 -10.37
CA ASP A 146 -0.46 -12.16 -11.57
C ASP A 146 -1.20 -11.49 -12.75
N PRO A 147 -0.47 -11.14 -13.85
CA PRO A 147 -1.06 -10.47 -15.00
C PRO A 147 -2.13 -11.31 -15.71
N THR A 148 -2.09 -12.65 -15.60
CA THR A 148 -3.05 -13.54 -16.25
C THR A 148 -4.48 -13.36 -15.71
N ASN A 149 -4.62 -12.89 -14.46
CA ASN A 149 -5.92 -12.59 -13.85
C ASN A 149 -6.69 -11.47 -14.56
N HIS A 150 -6.02 -10.64 -15.36
CA HIS A 150 -6.67 -9.56 -16.10
C HIS A 150 -7.21 -10.01 -17.47
N LEU A 151 -6.77 -11.16 -17.99
CA LEU A 151 -7.13 -11.61 -19.34
C LEU A 151 -8.64 -11.82 -19.54
N PRO A 152 -9.37 -12.55 -18.67
CA PRO A 152 -10.78 -12.87 -18.94
C PRO A 152 -11.64 -11.60 -19.07
N ARG A 153 -11.37 -10.62 -18.20
CA ARG A 153 -12.05 -9.32 -18.23
C ARG A 153 -11.71 -8.52 -19.48
N LEU A 154 -10.44 -8.47 -19.87
CA LEU A 154 -10.01 -7.71 -21.05
C LEU A 154 -10.55 -8.32 -22.35
N CYS A 155 -10.48 -9.64 -22.49
CA CYS A 155 -11.04 -10.35 -23.64
C CYS A 155 -12.56 -10.15 -23.73
N SER A 156 -13.28 -10.22 -22.61
CA SER A 156 -14.72 -9.94 -22.58
C SER A 156 -15.05 -8.48 -22.91
N MET A 157 -14.26 -7.50 -22.48
CA MET A 157 -14.49 -6.09 -22.82
C MET A 157 -14.22 -5.75 -24.29
N LEU A 158 -13.45 -6.59 -24.98
CA LEU A 158 -13.05 -6.41 -26.38
C LEU A 158 -13.76 -7.39 -27.32
N ASP A 159 -14.71 -8.19 -26.80
CA ASP A 159 -15.45 -9.22 -27.52
C ASP A 159 -14.53 -10.23 -28.27
N LEU A 160 -13.44 -10.65 -27.61
CA LEU A 160 -12.43 -11.53 -28.20
C LEU A 160 -12.73 -13.01 -27.96
N SER A 161 -12.24 -13.84 -28.89
CA SER A 161 -12.37 -15.30 -28.82
C SER A 161 -11.56 -15.91 -27.68
N THR A 162 -12.00 -17.08 -27.21
CA THR A 162 -11.27 -17.88 -26.21
C THR A 162 -9.88 -18.31 -26.71
N GLU A 163 -9.71 -18.44 -28.03
CA GLU A 163 -8.42 -18.74 -28.66
C GLU A 163 -7.40 -17.62 -28.40
N ILE A 164 -7.82 -16.35 -28.52
CA ILE A 164 -6.96 -15.19 -28.17
C ILE A 164 -6.67 -15.16 -26.69
N GLU A 165 -7.66 -15.44 -25.83
CA GLU A 165 -7.43 -15.49 -24.39
C GLU A 165 -6.35 -16.54 -24.03
N GLN A 166 -6.45 -17.72 -24.64
CA GLN A 166 -5.49 -18.80 -24.45
C GLN A 166 -4.09 -18.45 -24.98
N GLN A 167 -3.99 -17.89 -26.19
CA GLN A 167 -2.71 -17.43 -26.74
C GLN A 167 -2.09 -16.30 -25.89
N SER A 168 -2.90 -15.38 -25.40
CA SER A 168 -2.45 -14.31 -24.50
C SER A 168 -1.94 -14.84 -23.17
N ARG A 169 -2.54 -15.92 -22.67
CA ARG A 169 -2.09 -16.62 -21.46
C ARG A 169 -0.74 -17.29 -21.68
N GLU A 170 -0.57 -18.01 -22.78
CA GLU A 170 0.70 -18.68 -23.14
C GLU A 170 1.86 -17.67 -23.25
N LEU A 171 1.62 -16.51 -23.88
CA LEU A 171 2.60 -15.41 -23.94
C LEU A 171 3.01 -14.91 -22.55
N LEU A 172 2.06 -14.71 -21.64
CA LEU A 172 2.35 -14.27 -20.28
C LEU A 172 3.07 -15.35 -19.47
N GLU A 173 2.64 -16.60 -19.55
CA GLU A 173 3.26 -17.72 -18.82
C GLU A 173 4.71 -17.92 -19.26
N THR A 174 5.00 -17.80 -20.57
CA THR A 174 6.36 -17.82 -21.10
C THR A 174 7.21 -16.69 -20.51
N ALA A 175 6.67 -15.47 -20.47
CA ALA A 175 7.37 -14.32 -19.90
C ALA A 175 7.53 -14.39 -18.37
N ILE A 176 6.61 -15.04 -17.65
CA ILE A 176 6.73 -15.33 -16.21
C ILE A 176 7.86 -16.32 -15.98
N ALA A 177 7.90 -17.41 -16.75
CA ALA A 177 8.92 -18.44 -16.64
C ALA A 177 10.33 -17.91 -16.95
N ALA A 178 10.44 -16.91 -17.83
CA ALA A 178 11.69 -16.23 -18.16
C ALA A 178 12.12 -15.14 -17.14
N GLU A 179 11.33 -14.90 -16.08
CA GLU A 179 11.55 -13.82 -15.08
C GLU A 179 11.61 -12.37 -15.65
N GLU A 180 11.22 -12.17 -16.90
CA GLU A 180 11.29 -10.89 -17.64
C GLU A 180 10.13 -9.91 -17.34
N ILE A 181 9.30 -10.25 -16.35
CA ILE A 181 8.12 -9.47 -15.94
C ILE A 181 8.41 -8.51 -14.79
N SER A 182 9.55 -8.65 -14.12
CA SER A 182 9.87 -7.91 -12.90
C SER A 182 9.81 -6.38 -13.08
N GLY A 183 9.05 -5.71 -12.21
CA GLY A 183 8.90 -4.25 -12.19
C GLY A 183 7.96 -3.66 -13.26
N LYS A 184 7.39 -4.48 -14.15
CA LYS A 184 6.43 -4.04 -15.17
C LYS A 184 5.00 -4.00 -14.58
N ASN A 185 4.14 -3.13 -15.11
CA ASN A 185 2.75 -3.03 -14.65
C ASN A 185 1.94 -4.27 -15.12
N PRO A 186 1.36 -5.09 -14.23
CA PRO A 186 0.62 -6.30 -14.60
C PRO A 186 -0.54 -6.05 -15.56
N VAL A 187 -1.27 -4.95 -15.39
CA VAL A 187 -2.38 -4.58 -16.29
C VAL A 187 -1.84 -4.23 -17.69
N GLY A 188 -0.69 -3.56 -17.74
CA GLY A 188 -0.04 -3.23 -19.00
C GLY A 188 0.51 -4.45 -19.73
N LEU A 189 1.01 -5.45 -18.98
CA LEU A 189 1.45 -6.74 -19.52
C LEU A 189 0.27 -7.53 -20.08
N ALA A 190 -0.83 -7.64 -19.33
CA ALA A 190 -2.04 -8.30 -19.81
C ALA A 190 -2.60 -7.65 -21.07
N ALA A 191 -2.67 -6.31 -21.10
CA ALA A 191 -3.09 -5.56 -22.28
C ALA A 191 -2.18 -5.81 -23.49
N ALA A 192 -0.86 -5.85 -23.27
CA ALA A 192 0.10 -6.15 -24.32
C ALA A 192 0.00 -7.60 -24.82
N ALA A 193 -0.22 -8.56 -23.93
CA ALA A 193 -0.43 -9.96 -24.28
C ALA A 193 -1.70 -10.16 -25.10
N VAL A 194 -2.81 -9.50 -24.74
CA VAL A 194 -4.06 -9.51 -25.54
C VAL A 194 -3.82 -8.96 -26.95
N TYR A 195 -3.06 -7.88 -27.07
CA TYR A 195 -2.69 -7.33 -28.37
C TYR A 195 -1.78 -8.29 -29.18
N ALA A 196 -0.76 -8.86 -28.55
CA ALA A 196 0.12 -9.84 -29.21
C ALA A 196 -0.62 -11.12 -29.62
N GLY A 197 -1.44 -11.70 -28.74
CA GLY A 197 -2.26 -12.88 -29.02
C GLY A 197 -3.22 -12.64 -30.18
N SER A 198 -3.85 -11.46 -30.27
CA SER A 198 -4.70 -11.11 -31.41
C SER A 198 -3.93 -11.08 -32.75
N LEU A 199 -2.67 -10.63 -32.73
CA LEU A 199 -1.82 -10.62 -33.93
C LEU A 199 -1.45 -12.05 -34.36
N LEU A 200 -1.14 -12.93 -33.40
CA LEU A 200 -0.83 -14.34 -33.66
C LEU A 200 -2.06 -15.12 -34.16
N CYS A 201 -3.25 -14.85 -33.63
CA CYS A 201 -4.52 -15.43 -34.10
C CYS A 201 -5.09 -14.75 -35.36
N ASN A 202 -4.37 -13.79 -35.94
CA ASN A 202 -4.78 -13.04 -37.13
C ASN A 202 -6.12 -12.28 -36.99
N GLU A 203 -6.51 -11.92 -35.76
CA GLU A 203 -7.69 -11.11 -35.45
C GLU A 203 -7.26 -9.67 -35.18
N LYS A 204 -7.73 -8.72 -36.00
CA LYS A 204 -7.19 -7.36 -35.97
C LYS A 204 -7.91 -6.48 -34.96
N ILE A 205 -7.34 -6.37 -33.76
CA ILE A 205 -7.68 -5.29 -32.83
C ILE A 205 -6.68 -4.14 -32.91
N THR A 206 -7.13 -2.93 -32.57
CA THR A 206 -6.23 -1.77 -32.53
C THR A 206 -5.64 -1.58 -31.14
N GLN A 207 -4.40 -1.10 -31.07
CA GLN A 207 -3.78 -0.68 -29.79
C GLN A 207 -4.63 0.38 -29.07
N LYS A 208 -5.45 1.15 -29.80
CA LYS A 208 -6.38 2.12 -29.21
C LYS A 208 -7.49 1.44 -28.42
N ALA A 209 -8.14 0.43 -29.00
CA ALA A 209 -9.21 -0.32 -28.32
C ALA A 209 -8.68 -0.96 -27.02
N VAL A 210 -7.51 -1.61 -27.10
CA VAL A 210 -6.87 -2.24 -25.93
C VAL A 210 -6.46 -1.20 -24.87
N SER A 211 -5.94 -0.05 -25.31
CA SER A 211 -5.57 1.08 -24.43
C SER A 211 -6.77 1.61 -23.65
N GLU A 212 -7.91 1.76 -24.30
CA GLU A 212 -9.16 2.22 -23.70
C GLU A 212 -9.72 1.18 -22.72
N ALA A 213 -9.75 -0.11 -23.10
CA ALA A 213 -10.24 -1.18 -22.24
C ALA A 213 -9.39 -1.37 -20.97
N ALA A 214 -8.06 -1.31 -21.09
CA ALA A 214 -7.14 -1.51 -19.98
C ALA A 214 -6.84 -0.23 -19.17
N SER A 215 -7.25 0.94 -19.65
CA SER A 215 -6.82 2.24 -19.10
C SER A 215 -5.29 2.38 -19.01
N VAL A 216 -4.58 1.91 -20.03
CA VAL A 216 -3.11 1.94 -20.15
C VAL A 216 -2.72 2.71 -21.40
N SER A 217 -1.58 3.43 -21.38
CA SER A 217 -1.14 4.20 -22.55
C SER A 217 -0.76 3.29 -23.74
N LYS A 218 -1.05 3.76 -24.96
CA LYS A 218 -0.68 3.06 -26.21
C LYS A 218 0.82 2.76 -26.30
N VAL A 219 1.66 3.66 -25.77
CA VAL A 219 3.13 3.48 -25.78
C VAL A 219 3.53 2.31 -24.88
N THR A 220 2.90 2.16 -23.71
CA THR A 220 3.13 1.00 -22.85
C THR A 220 2.75 -0.29 -23.56
N ILE A 221 1.59 -0.35 -24.21
CA ILE A 221 1.18 -1.53 -24.98
C ILE A 221 2.21 -1.81 -26.08
N ARG A 222 2.59 -0.78 -26.85
CA ARG A 222 3.54 -0.89 -27.98
C ARG A 222 4.87 -1.52 -27.57
N ASN A 223 5.48 -1.01 -26.51
CA ASN A 223 6.80 -1.50 -26.10
C ASN A 223 6.71 -2.92 -25.54
N ARG A 224 5.64 -3.24 -24.79
CA ARG A 224 5.52 -4.52 -24.12
C ARG A 224 5.10 -5.67 -25.03
N TYR A 225 4.28 -5.45 -26.05
CA TYR A 225 3.88 -6.54 -26.94
C TYR A 225 5.08 -7.04 -27.77
N GLN A 226 6.00 -6.14 -28.15
CA GLN A 226 7.23 -6.51 -28.85
C GLN A 226 8.10 -7.38 -27.96
N GLU A 227 8.34 -6.97 -26.71
CA GLU A 227 9.07 -7.78 -25.73
C GLU A 227 8.44 -9.17 -25.53
N LEU A 228 7.12 -9.25 -25.46
CA LEU A 228 6.42 -10.54 -25.30
C LEU A 228 6.55 -11.44 -26.53
N LEU A 229 6.45 -10.89 -27.74
CA LEU A 229 6.62 -11.66 -28.97
C LEU A 229 8.07 -12.13 -29.13
N ASP A 230 9.05 -11.25 -28.89
CA ASP A 230 10.48 -11.59 -28.98
C ASP A 230 10.83 -12.74 -28.02
N LEU A 231 10.28 -12.74 -26.81
CA LEU A 231 10.47 -13.82 -25.83
C LEU A 231 9.78 -15.12 -26.26
N TYR A 232 8.58 -15.02 -26.83
CA TYR A 232 7.82 -16.17 -27.30
C TYR A 232 8.52 -16.86 -28.47
N GLU A 233 9.05 -16.09 -29.42
CA GLU A 233 9.83 -16.61 -30.55
C GLU A 233 11.13 -17.29 -30.12
N GLN A 234 11.77 -16.84 -29.05
CA GLN A 234 13.00 -17.45 -28.52
C GLN A 234 12.77 -18.77 -27.78
N THR A 235 11.53 -19.02 -27.34
CA THR A 235 11.17 -20.19 -26.53
C THR A 235 10.53 -21.31 -27.34
N GLN A 236 10.22 -21.06 -28.62
CA GLN A 236 9.73 -22.02 -29.62
C GLN A 236 10.89 -22.69 -30.36
#